data_AF-A0A535XSH6-F1
#
_entry.id   AF-A0A535XSH6-F1
#
_cell.length_a   1.000
_cell.length_b   1.000
_cell.length_c   1.000
_cell.angle_alpha   90.00
_cell.angle_beta   90.00
_cell.angle_gamma   90.00
#
_symmetry.space_group_name_H-M   'P 1'
#
loop_
_entity.id
_entity.type
_entity.pdbx_description
1 polymer ?
#
loop_
_entity_poly.entity_id
_entity_poly.type
_entity_poly.pdbx_seq_one_letter_code
_entity_poly.pdbx_strand_id
1 'polypeptide(L)'
;MRDRLAARSIERKWSAPPVTSQSTNLLARLAYNLRWAWHTPTADLFRSLAPDIWDATHNPVAVLRTVGDAPDVLDSRTELLAVAATDLEHYLDRAPQVPGAPRVAYFSAEFAIAECLPIYSGGLGVLAGDHLKAASDLGVPVIGVGLLYRYGYFRQSIDRSSQHLR
;
A
#
# COMPACT_ATOMS: atom_id res chain seq x y z
N MET A 1 33.01 -6.48 45.83
CA MET A 1 31.63 -6.87 46.13
C MET A 1 30.76 -6.30 45.01
N ARG A 2 30.25 -7.18 44.14
CA ARG A 2 29.60 -6.85 42.86
C ARG A 2 28.16 -6.43 43.12
N ASP A 3 27.76 -5.20 42.79
CA ASP A 3 26.35 -4.81 42.76
C ASP A 3 25.85 -4.73 41.32
N ARG A 4 24.88 -5.60 41.04
CA ARG A 4 24.23 -5.80 39.74
C ARG A 4 23.17 -4.72 39.55
N LEU A 5 23.38 -3.80 38.61
CA LEU A 5 22.31 -2.95 38.11
C LEU A 5 21.33 -3.84 37.33
N ALA A 6 20.12 -3.94 37.88
CA ALA A 6 19.04 -4.78 37.38
C ALA A 6 18.63 -4.40 35.96
N ALA A 7 18.62 -5.39 35.07
CA ALA A 7 17.96 -5.32 33.79
C ALA A 7 16.46 -5.11 34.03
N ARG A 8 15.93 -3.95 33.61
CA ARG A 8 14.49 -3.72 33.53
C ARG A 8 13.94 -4.59 32.39
N SER A 9 13.29 -5.70 32.74
CA SER A 9 12.41 -6.43 31.83
C SER A 9 11.32 -5.50 31.33
N ILE A 10 11.37 -5.14 30.05
CA ILE A 10 10.24 -4.57 29.34
C ILE A 10 9.38 -5.77 28.96
N GLU A 11 8.49 -6.19 29.86
CA GLU A 11 7.39 -7.08 29.50
C GLU A 11 6.46 -6.31 28.56
N ARG A 12 6.69 -6.45 27.25
CA ARG A 12 5.66 -6.12 26.26
C ARG A 12 4.53 -7.11 26.47
N LYS A 13 3.52 -6.68 27.22
CA LYS A 13 2.24 -7.38 27.32
C LYS A 13 1.67 -7.49 25.90
N TRP A 14 1.77 -8.67 25.30
CA TRP A 14 1.09 -8.99 24.05
C TRP A 14 -0.40 -9.09 24.39
N SER A 15 -1.10 -7.98 24.25
CA SER A 15 -2.57 -7.98 24.23
C SER A 15 -3.00 -8.65 22.93
N ALA A 16 -3.97 -9.57 22.99
CA ALA A 16 -4.62 -10.08 21.79
C ALA A 16 -5.10 -8.88 20.94
N PRO A 17 -4.95 -8.91 19.60
CA PRO A 17 -5.52 -7.86 18.77
C PRO A 17 -7.01 -7.73 19.10
N PRO A 18 -7.56 -6.50 19.19
CA PRO A 18 -8.99 -6.32 19.37
C PRO A 18 -9.71 -7.12 18.28
N VAL A 19 -10.88 -7.67 18.61
CA VAL A 19 -11.72 -8.40 17.65
C VAL A 19 -11.89 -7.53 16.42
N THR A 20 -11.20 -7.87 15.33
CA THR A 20 -11.21 -7.08 14.10
C THR A 20 -12.59 -7.20 13.50
N SER A 21 -13.35 -6.10 13.41
CA SER A 21 -14.67 -6.14 12.77
C SER A 21 -14.55 -6.61 11.31
N GLN A 22 -15.63 -7.14 10.76
CA GLN A 22 -15.68 -7.52 9.35
C GLN A 22 -15.23 -6.35 8.45
N SER A 23 -15.70 -5.14 8.75
CA SER A 23 -15.36 -3.90 8.08
C SER A 23 -13.85 -3.61 8.08
N THR A 24 -13.18 -3.75 9.24
CA THR A 24 -11.72 -3.57 9.34
C THR A 24 -10.96 -4.61 8.52
N ASN A 25 -11.42 -5.87 8.49
CA ASN A 25 -10.81 -6.90 7.67
C ASN A 25 -10.96 -6.61 6.16
N LEU A 26 -12.14 -6.17 5.72
CA LEU A 26 -12.38 -5.76 4.33
C LEU A 26 -11.48 -4.60 3.93
N LEU A 27 -11.40 -3.56 4.77
CA LEU A 27 -10.52 -2.43 4.55
C LEU A 27 -9.04 -2.84 4.47
N ALA A 28 -8.61 -3.74 5.34
CA ALA A 28 -7.24 -4.24 5.34
C ALA A 28 -6.89 -4.98 4.04
N ARG A 29 -7.81 -5.82 3.54
CA ARG A 29 -7.63 -6.52 2.25
C ARG A 29 -7.45 -5.54 1.09
N LEU A 30 -8.24 -4.48 1.05
CA LEU A 30 -8.13 -3.43 0.04
C LEU A 30 -6.81 -2.66 0.20
N ALA A 31 -6.41 -2.31 1.43
CA ALA A 31 -5.24 -1.49 1.70
C ALA A 31 -3.93 -2.16 1.32
N TYR A 32 -3.83 -3.48 1.54
CA TYR A 32 -2.61 -4.25 1.24
C TYR A 32 -2.54 -4.78 -0.20
N ASN A 33 -3.56 -4.53 -1.03
CA ASN A 33 -3.50 -4.86 -2.46
C ASN A 33 -3.25 -3.59 -3.29
N LEU A 34 -2.11 -3.49 -3.96
CA LEU A 34 -1.68 -2.27 -4.65
C LEU A 34 -2.57 -1.83 -5.83
N ARG A 35 -3.58 -2.61 -6.25
CA ARG A 35 -4.51 -2.23 -7.33
C ARG A 35 -5.16 -0.86 -7.12
N TRP A 36 -5.37 -0.44 -5.87
CA TRP A 36 -5.87 0.91 -5.56
C TRP A 36 -5.04 2.03 -6.20
N ALA A 37 -3.76 1.81 -6.48
CA ALA A 37 -2.88 2.81 -7.07
C ALA A 37 -3.19 3.12 -8.55
N TRP A 38 -3.98 2.27 -9.22
CA TRP A 38 -4.50 2.52 -10.58
C TRP A 38 -6.00 2.19 -10.72
N HIS A 39 -6.71 2.10 -9.59
CA HIS A 39 -8.14 1.85 -9.56
C HIS A 39 -8.87 2.96 -8.79
N THR A 40 -9.36 3.95 -9.53
CA THR A 40 -10.00 5.17 -9.00
C THR A 40 -11.10 4.90 -7.97
N PRO A 41 -12.05 3.96 -8.17
CA PRO A 41 -13.10 3.72 -7.18
C PRO A 41 -12.57 3.29 -5.81
N THR A 42 -11.50 2.48 -5.77
CA THR A 42 -10.90 2.06 -4.50
C THR A 42 -10.10 3.20 -3.87
N ALA A 43 -9.40 4.02 -4.66
CA ALA A 43 -8.72 5.22 -4.17
C ALA A 43 -9.71 6.23 -3.56
N ASP A 44 -10.84 6.48 -4.23
CA ASP A 44 -11.89 7.38 -3.75
C ASP A 44 -12.56 6.86 -2.47
N LEU A 45 -12.70 5.53 -2.32
CA LEU A 45 -13.16 4.92 -1.08
C LEU A 45 -12.21 5.27 0.09
N PHE A 46 -10.90 5.12 -0.09
CA PHE A 46 -9.94 5.52 0.95
C PHE A 46 -9.98 7.01 1.27
N ARG A 47 -10.07 7.86 0.23
CA ARG A 47 -10.26 9.31 0.42
C ARG A 47 -11.52 9.61 1.22
N SER A 48 -12.63 8.92 0.95
CA SER A 48 -13.90 9.14 1.65
C SER A 48 -13.87 8.74 3.13
N LEU A 49 -12.98 7.80 3.51
CA LEU A 49 -12.84 7.32 4.88
C LEU A 49 -11.98 8.24 5.75
N ALA A 50 -10.92 8.82 5.18
CA ALA A 50 -10.06 9.76 5.88
C ALA A 50 -9.44 10.77 4.89
N PRO A 51 -10.20 11.81 4.48
CA PRO A 51 -9.77 12.75 3.44
C PRO A 51 -8.42 13.39 3.73
N ASP A 52 -8.25 13.92 4.95
CA ASP A 52 -7.02 14.62 5.35
C ASP A 52 -5.79 13.70 5.32
N ILE A 53 -5.95 12.45 5.74
CA ILE A 53 -4.86 11.46 5.73
C ILE A 53 -4.56 11.05 4.30
N TRP A 54 -5.58 10.82 3.48
CA TRP A 54 -5.41 10.42 2.09
C TRP A 54 -4.73 11.51 1.28
N ASP A 55 -5.22 12.74 1.31
CA ASP A 55 -4.67 13.84 0.51
C ASP A 55 -3.23 14.19 0.93
N ALA A 56 -2.88 13.99 2.21
CA ALA A 56 -1.53 14.21 2.70
C ALA A 56 -0.53 13.07 2.38
N THR A 57 -1.01 11.83 2.21
CA THR A 57 -0.10 10.65 2.18
C THR A 57 -0.29 9.71 1.00
N HIS A 58 -1.45 9.75 0.34
CA HIS A 58 -1.91 8.79 -0.66
C HIS A 58 -1.59 7.33 -0.26
N ASN A 59 -1.77 7.03 1.04
CA ASN A 59 -1.39 5.76 1.64
C ASN A 59 -2.58 5.09 2.35
N PRO A 60 -3.13 3.99 1.81
CA PRO A 60 -4.28 3.33 2.41
C PRO A 60 -3.97 2.61 3.72
N VAL A 61 -2.70 2.25 3.98
CA VAL A 61 -2.29 1.70 5.27
C VAL A 61 -2.33 2.79 6.34
N ALA A 62 -2.02 4.04 5.99
CA ALA A 62 -2.20 5.16 6.91
C ALA A 62 -3.68 5.38 7.21
N VAL A 63 -4.55 5.36 6.19
CA VAL A 63 -6.01 5.43 6.37
C VAL A 63 -6.50 4.31 7.27
N LEU A 64 -6.16 3.05 6.97
CA LEU A 64 -6.51 1.87 7.78
C LEU A 64 -6.12 2.04 9.25
N ARG A 65 -4.92 2.57 9.53
CA ARG A 65 -4.47 2.80 10.91
C ARG A 65 -5.23 3.93 11.60
N THR A 66 -5.70 4.92 10.86
CA THR A 66 -6.49 6.03 11.40
C THR A 66 -7.93 5.61 11.71
N VAL A 67 -8.59 4.90 10.79
CA VAL A 67 -10.01 4.54 10.94
C VAL A 67 -10.22 3.17 11.58
N GLY A 68 -9.19 2.34 11.68
CA GLY A 68 -9.26 0.99 12.26
C GLY A 68 -9.67 0.96 13.73
N ASP A 69 -9.43 2.06 14.45
CA ASP A 69 -9.83 2.25 15.86
C ASP A 69 -11.20 2.96 16.00
N ALA A 70 -11.89 3.25 14.89
CA ALA A 70 -13.19 3.93 14.85
C ALA A 70 -14.28 3.04 14.21
N PRO A 71 -14.77 2.01 14.93
CA PRO A 71 -15.69 1.01 14.38
C PRO A 71 -16.98 1.61 13.83
N ASP A 72 -17.54 2.65 14.47
CA ASP A 72 -18.77 3.30 14.00
C ASP A 72 -18.64 3.89 12.59
N VAL A 73 -17.46 4.44 12.25
CA VAL A 73 -17.17 4.98 10.92
C VAL A 73 -17.15 3.87 9.89
N LEU A 74 -16.45 2.78 10.20
CA LEU A 74 -16.31 1.63 9.30
C LEU A 74 -17.63 0.89 9.12
N ASP A 75 -18.38 0.72 10.19
CA ASP A 75 -19.64 -0.04 10.17
C ASP A 75 -20.70 0.70 9.35
N SER A 76 -20.71 2.04 9.36
CA SER A 76 -21.52 2.87 8.46
C SER A 76 -21.14 2.77 6.97
N ARG A 77 -20.03 2.10 6.65
CA ARG A 77 -19.47 1.91 5.30
C ARG A 77 -19.33 0.45 4.91
N THR A 78 -19.85 -0.48 5.73
CA THR A 78 -19.70 -1.93 5.52
C THR A 78 -20.10 -2.38 4.13
N GLU A 79 -21.24 -1.90 3.61
CA GLU A 79 -21.73 -2.28 2.28
C GLU A 79 -20.78 -1.80 1.17
N LEU A 80 -20.28 -0.57 1.26
CA LEU A 80 -19.32 -0.03 0.30
C LEU A 80 -17.99 -0.79 0.34
N LEU A 81 -17.51 -1.13 1.53
CA LEU A 81 -16.31 -1.95 1.73
C LEU A 81 -16.50 -3.35 1.15
N ALA A 82 -17.68 -3.95 1.33
CA ALA A 82 -18.00 -5.27 0.78
C ALA A 82 -18.04 -5.23 -0.75
N VAL A 83 -18.70 -4.23 -1.35
CA VAL A 83 -18.72 -4.04 -2.81
C VAL A 83 -17.30 -3.90 -3.37
N ALA A 84 -16.47 -3.05 -2.77
CA ALA A 84 -15.09 -2.86 -3.22
C ALA A 84 -14.24 -4.13 -3.05
N ALA A 85 -14.43 -4.88 -1.96
CA ALA A 85 -13.73 -6.15 -1.75
C ALA A 85 -14.16 -7.22 -2.76
N THR A 86 -15.46 -7.31 -3.05
CA THR A 86 -15.99 -8.21 -4.08
C THR A 86 -15.50 -7.82 -5.47
N ASP A 87 -15.42 -6.54 -5.81
CA ASP A 87 -14.81 -6.08 -7.06
C ASP A 87 -13.33 -6.50 -7.16
N LEU A 88 -12.59 -6.39 -6.06
CA LEU A 88 -11.21 -6.88 -6.00
C LEU A 88 -11.12 -8.40 -6.18
N GLU A 89 -12.01 -9.18 -5.56
CA GLU A 89 -12.06 -10.64 -5.76
C GLU A 89 -12.34 -10.99 -7.22
N HIS A 90 -13.33 -10.37 -7.85
CA HIS A 90 -13.63 -10.57 -9.26
C HIS A 90 -12.44 -10.22 -10.15
N TYR A 91 -11.72 -9.14 -9.83
CA TYR A 91 -10.48 -8.81 -10.52
C TYR A 91 -9.47 -9.95 -10.34
N LEU A 92 -9.16 -10.39 -9.13
CA LEU A 92 -8.13 -11.40 -8.87
C LEU A 92 -8.46 -12.77 -9.47
N ASP A 93 -9.74 -13.14 -9.55
CA ASP A 93 -10.20 -14.46 -10.04
C ASP A 93 -10.49 -14.49 -11.54
N ARG A 94 -10.39 -13.37 -12.26
CA ARG A 94 -10.70 -13.32 -13.69
C ARG A 94 -9.75 -14.20 -14.51
N ALA A 95 -10.27 -14.75 -15.60
CA ALA A 95 -9.44 -15.44 -16.58
C ALA A 95 -8.42 -14.47 -17.21
N PRO A 96 -7.18 -14.93 -17.48
CA PRO A 96 -6.20 -14.12 -18.18
C PRO A 96 -6.70 -13.76 -19.58
N GLN A 97 -6.55 -12.49 -19.97
CA GLN A 97 -6.92 -12.02 -21.32
C GLN A 97 -5.99 -12.57 -22.40
N VAL A 98 -4.80 -13.05 -22.01
CA VAL A 98 -3.84 -13.70 -22.88
C VAL A 98 -3.65 -15.16 -22.43
N PRO A 99 -4.53 -16.09 -22.87
CA PRO A 99 -4.41 -17.50 -22.54
C PRO A 99 -3.06 -18.07 -22.98
N GLY A 100 -2.43 -18.87 -22.12
CA GLY A 100 -1.15 -19.51 -22.43
C GLY A 100 0.07 -18.59 -22.35
N ALA A 101 -0.07 -17.36 -21.86
CA ALA A 101 1.07 -16.48 -21.61
C ALA A 101 2.09 -17.18 -20.66
N PRO A 102 3.40 -17.11 -20.96
CA PRO A 102 4.41 -17.70 -20.11
C PRO A 102 4.51 -16.95 -18.78
N ARG A 103 4.95 -17.64 -17.74
CA ARG A 103 5.32 -16.99 -16.48
C ARG A 103 6.61 -16.21 -16.66
N VAL A 104 6.59 -14.91 -16.34
CA VAL A 104 7.74 -14.02 -16.52
C VAL A 104 8.20 -13.47 -15.18
N ALA A 105 9.50 -13.59 -14.89
CA ALA A 105 10.14 -12.83 -13.83
C ALA A 105 10.72 -11.55 -14.43
N TYR A 106 10.18 -10.39 -14.03
CA TYR A 106 10.61 -9.09 -14.52
C TYR A 106 11.53 -8.41 -13.50
N PHE A 107 12.82 -8.39 -13.81
CA PHE A 107 13.83 -7.74 -12.97
C PHE A 107 13.98 -6.27 -13.34
N SER A 108 13.85 -5.39 -12.34
CA SER A 108 14.16 -3.97 -12.48
C SER A 108 14.75 -3.44 -11.18
N ALA A 109 15.64 -2.45 -11.28
CA ALA A 109 16.14 -1.73 -10.12
C ALA A 109 15.04 -0.88 -9.46
N GLU A 110 13.99 -0.51 -10.18
CA GLU A 110 12.96 0.42 -9.75
C GLU A 110 11.56 0.02 -10.22
N PHE A 111 10.54 0.34 -9.43
CA PHE A 111 9.12 0.19 -9.81
C PHE A 111 8.25 1.30 -9.21
N ALA A 112 7.72 2.20 -10.04
CA ALA A 112 6.81 3.25 -9.62
C ALA A 112 5.35 2.74 -9.62
N ILE A 113 5.02 1.92 -8.62
CA ILE A 113 3.66 1.37 -8.49
C ILE A 113 2.71 2.39 -7.84
N ALA A 114 3.15 2.97 -6.73
CA ALA A 114 2.39 3.92 -5.94
C ALA A 114 3.33 4.97 -5.36
N GLU A 115 2.84 6.21 -5.23
CA GLU A 115 3.61 7.34 -4.69
C GLU A 115 4.09 7.09 -3.25
N CYS A 116 3.25 6.45 -2.42
CA CYS A 116 3.59 6.14 -1.03
C CYS A 116 4.65 5.01 -0.90
N LEU A 117 5.09 4.41 -2.01
CA LEU A 117 6.10 3.36 -2.06
C LEU A 117 7.35 3.88 -2.79
N PRO A 118 8.31 4.51 -2.08
CA PRO A 118 9.46 5.19 -2.69
C PRO A 118 10.57 4.21 -3.10
N ILE A 119 10.26 3.33 -4.07
CA ILE A 119 11.19 2.34 -4.65
C ILE A 119 11.56 2.69 -6.11
N TYR A 120 11.47 3.98 -6.45
CA TYR A 120 11.79 4.52 -7.77
C TYR A 120 12.32 5.95 -7.66
N SER A 121 13.05 6.38 -8.70
CA SER A 121 13.70 7.70 -8.75
C SER A 121 13.45 8.44 -10.06
N GLY A 122 12.98 7.75 -11.11
CA GLY A 122 12.75 8.38 -12.41
C GLY A 122 12.00 7.51 -13.41
N GLY A 123 12.19 7.81 -14.70
CA GLY A 123 11.41 7.24 -15.80
C GLY A 123 11.52 5.72 -15.95
N LEU A 124 12.63 5.11 -15.53
CA LEU A 124 12.79 3.65 -15.51
C LEU A 124 11.75 3.00 -14.60
N GLY A 125 11.62 3.49 -13.36
CA GLY A 125 10.63 3.00 -12.42
C GLY A 125 9.21 3.23 -12.90
N VAL A 126 8.93 4.38 -13.53
CA VAL A 126 7.61 4.68 -14.12
C VAL A 126 7.24 3.64 -15.17
N LEU A 127 8.12 3.41 -16.16
CA LEU A 127 7.87 2.42 -17.21
C LEU A 127 7.71 1.00 -16.63
N ALA A 128 8.59 0.60 -15.72
CA ALA A 128 8.53 -0.73 -15.11
C ALA A 128 7.25 -0.91 -14.28
N GLY A 129 6.82 0.14 -13.58
CA GLY A 129 5.58 0.16 -12.81
C GLY A 129 4.35 0.06 -13.70
N ASP A 130 4.26 0.86 -14.76
CA ASP A 130 3.15 0.82 -15.71
C ASP A 130 3.08 -0.51 -16.47
N HIS A 131 4.22 -1.13 -16.75
CA HIS A 131 4.25 -2.47 -17.33
C HIS A 131 3.65 -3.51 -16.37
N LEU A 132 3.95 -3.44 -15.06
CA LEU A 132 3.34 -4.33 -14.07
C LEU A 132 1.84 -4.07 -13.90
N LYS A 133 1.38 -2.81 -13.95
CA LYS A 133 -0.04 -2.47 -13.90
C LYS A 133 -0.78 -3.05 -15.12
N ALA A 134 -0.24 -2.84 -16.32
CA ALA A 134 -0.81 -3.38 -17.55
C ALA A 134 -0.81 -4.92 -17.56
N ALA A 135 0.29 -5.55 -17.11
CA ALA A 135 0.34 -7.01 -16.96
C ALA A 135 -0.71 -7.51 -15.96
N SER A 136 -0.88 -6.79 -14.84
CA SER A 136 -1.91 -7.08 -13.86
C SER A 136 -3.28 -6.99 -14.50
N ASP A 137 -3.62 -5.91 -15.22
CA ASP A 137 -4.91 -5.66 -15.89
C ASP A 137 -5.25 -6.71 -16.97
N LEU A 138 -4.26 -7.19 -17.69
CA LEU A 138 -4.41 -8.29 -18.65
C LEU A 138 -4.46 -9.68 -18.00
N GLY A 139 -4.17 -9.80 -16.70
CA GLY A 139 -4.06 -11.08 -15.99
C GLY A 139 -2.85 -11.90 -16.45
N VAL A 140 -1.80 -11.26 -16.98
CA VAL A 140 -0.58 -11.95 -17.43
C VAL A 140 0.27 -12.33 -16.20
N PRO A 141 0.77 -13.57 -16.11
CA PRO A 141 1.50 -14.04 -14.93
C PRO A 141 2.93 -13.48 -14.87
N VAL A 142 3.06 -12.25 -14.40
CA VAL A 142 4.34 -11.55 -14.22
C VAL A 142 4.66 -11.38 -12.74
N ILE A 143 5.92 -11.65 -12.36
CA ILE A 143 6.46 -11.39 -11.02
C ILE A 143 7.53 -10.31 -11.15
N GLY A 144 7.28 -9.14 -10.56
CA GLY A 144 8.29 -8.08 -10.44
C GLY A 144 9.32 -8.42 -9.36
N VAL A 145 10.61 -8.34 -9.70
CA VAL A 145 11.72 -8.53 -8.77
C VAL A 145 12.58 -7.28 -8.77
N GLY A 146 12.72 -6.66 -7.59
CA GLY A 146 13.49 -5.43 -7.42
C GLY A 146 14.06 -5.30 -6.02
N LEU A 147 14.52 -4.09 -5.69
CA LEU A 147 15.16 -3.79 -4.42
C LEU A 147 14.25 -2.94 -3.53
N LEU A 148 14.21 -3.27 -2.24
CA LEU A 148 13.57 -2.45 -1.23
C LEU A 148 14.60 -1.49 -0.63
N TYR A 149 14.70 -0.28 -1.19
CA TYR A 149 15.66 0.72 -0.74
C TYR A 149 15.28 1.27 0.64
N ARG A 150 16.21 1.19 1.60
CA ARG A 150 15.99 1.71 2.97
C ARG A 150 15.81 3.23 3.02
N TYR A 151 16.47 3.97 2.13
CA TYR A 151 16.54 5.44 2.19
C TYR A 151 15.73 6.14 1.09
N GLY A 152 14.98 5.39 0.26
CA GLY A 152 14.24 5.94 -0.88
C GLY A 152 15.11 6.78 -1.81
N TYR A 153 14.47 7.68 -2.55
CA TYR A 153 15.14 8.70 -3.35
C TYR A 153 15.28 10.03 -2.58
N PHE A 154 16.22 10.84 -3.05
CA PHE A 154 16.54 12.19 -2.59
C PHE A 154 15.28 13.07 -2.40
N ARG A 155 15.14 13.72 -1.24
CA ARG A 155 14.13 14.76 -0.99
C ARG A 155 14.71 16.12 -1.33
N GLN A 156 14.34 16.67 -2.48
CA GLN A 156 14.73 18.02 -2.84
C GLN A 156 13.87 19.04 -2.07
N SER A 157 14.52 19.88 -1.25
CA SER A 157 13.92 21.11 -0.76
C SER A 157 14.43 22.29 -1.59
N ILE A 158 13.54 23.20 -1.96
CA ILE A 158 13.89 24.45 -2.64
C ILE A 158 13.75 25.58 -1.62
N ASP A 159 14.86 26.21 -1.26
CA ASP A 159 14.85 27.42 -0.43
C ASP A 159 14.56 28.68 -1.30
N ARG A 160 14.08 29.76 -0.67
CA ARG A 160 13.80 31.07 -1.30
C ARG A 160 15.03 31.69 -1.97
N SER A 161 16.23 31.18 -1.67
CA SER A 161 17.50 31.55 -2.31
C SER A 161 17.79 30.82 -3.63
N SER A 162 16.87 29.96 -4.10
CA SER A 162 17.07 29.08 -5.26
C SER A 162 18.27 28.14 -5.12
N GLN A 163 18.74 27.88 -3.90
CA GLN A 163 19.82 26.93 -3.65
C GLN A 163 19.27 25.54 -3.35
N HIS A 164 19.86 24.54 -4.01
CA HIS A 164 19.59 23.12 -3.77
C HIS A 164 20.33 22.72 -2.49
N LEU A 165 19.61 22.44 -1.41
CA LEU A 165 20.19 21.82 -0.22
C LEU A 165 20.33 20.32 -0.49
N ARG A 166 21.57 19.81 -0.34
CA ARG A 166 21.92 18.39 -0.50
C ARG A 166 21.70 17.62 0.79
#